data_AF-A0A7X5VMI0-F1
#
_entry.id   AF-A0A7X5VMI0-F1
#
_cell.length_a   1.000
_cell.length_b   1.000
_cell.length_c   1.000
_cell.angle_alpha   90.00
_cell.angle_beta   90.00
_cell.angle_gamma   90.00
#
_symmetry.space_group_name_H-M   'P 1'
#
loop_
_entity.id
_entity.type
_entity.pdbx_description
1 polymer ?
#
loop_
_entity_poly.entity_id
_entity_poly.type
_entity_poly.pdbx_seq_one_letter_code
_entity_poly.pdbx_strand_id
1 'polypeptide(L)' 'TLDITTWTEQTELFMEHAPLVAGQEVLFAVHLTRLSDFSAMTTGQPRLEFTPEAGG' A
#
# COMPACT_ATOMS: atom_id res chain seq x y z
N THR A 1 -3.60 -13.38 -4.14
CA THR A 1 -3.39 -11.96 -3.84
C THR A 1 -1.92 -11.75 -3.55
N LEU A 2 -1.35 -10.66 -4.03
CA LEU A 2 0.01 -10.23 -3.71
C LEU A 2 -0.09 -9.13 -2.65
N ASP A 3 0.79 -9.18 -1.66
CA ASP A 3 0.86 -8.21 -0.58
C ASP A 3 2.24 -7.58 -0.46
N ILE A 4 2.25 -6.31 -0.05
CA ILE A 4 3.43 -5.50 0.14
C ILE A 4 3.27 -4.75 1.46
N THR A 5 4.27 -4.87 2.33
CA THR A 5 4.35 -4.09 3.57
C THR A 5 5.62 -3.26 3.57
N THR A 6 5.45 -1.97 3.88
CA THR A 6 6.57 -1.06 4.14
C THR A 6 6.41 -0.43 5.51
N TRP A 7 7.53 -0.17 6.17
CA TRP A 7 7.55 0.37 7.53
C TRP A 7 8.32 1.67 7.56
N THR A 8 7.84 2.59 8.37
CA THR A 8 8.62 3.70 8.92
C THR A 8 8.77 3.48 10.43
N GLU A 9 9.48 4.38 11.11
CA GLU A 9 9.52 4.39 12.58
C GLU A 9 8.15 4.62 13.22
N GLN A 10 7.18 5.17 12.48
CA GLN A 10 5.89 5.62 13.03
C GLN A 10 4.69 4.85 12.47
N THR A 11 4.81 4.28 11.27
CA THR A 11 3.67 3.73 10.54
C THR A 11 4.02 2.45 9.78
N GLU A 12 3.03 1.58 9.67
CA GLU A 12 2.97 0.52 8.68
C GLU A 12 2.11 0.99 7.50
N LEU A 13 2.60 0.81 6.27
CA LEU A 13 1.79 0.84 5.07
C LEU A 13 1.70 -0.57 4.52
N PHE A 14 0.50 -1.17 4.62
CA PHE A 14 0.17 -2.46 4.04
C PHE A 14 -0.71 -2.27 2.81
N MET A 15 -0.43 -3.02 1.75
CA MET A 15 -1.19 -2.96 0.51
C MET A 15 -1.31 -4.35 -0.12
N GLU A 16 -2.51 -4.67 -0.61
CA GLU A 16 -2.77 -5.90 -1.32
C GLU A 16 -3.46 -5.65 -2.67
N HIS A 17 -3.12 -6.47 -3.65
CA HIS A 17 -3.68 -6.39 -5.00
C HIS A 17 -3.67 -7.75 -5.73
N ALA A 18 -4.47 -7.86 -6.79
CA ALA A 18 -4.35 -8.97 -7.74
C ALA A 18 -3.12 -8.76 -8.66
N PRO A 19 -2.59 -9.81 -9.30
CA PRO A 19 -1.50 -9.65 -10.27
C PRO A 19 -1.80 -8.57 -11.31
N LEU A 20 -0.82 -7.70 -11.58
CA LEU A 20 -0.98 -6.60 -12.53
C LEU A 20 -0.89 -7.13 -13.96
N VAL A 21 -1.91 -6.88 -14.76
CA VAL A 21 -1.99 -7.27 -16.18
C VAL A 21 -2.21 -6.02 -17.02
N ALA A 22 -1.42 -5.88 -18.10
CA ALA A 22 -1.51 -4.71 -18.97
C ALA A 22 -2.93 -4.50 -19.54
N GLY A 23 -3.44 -3.28 -19.40
CA GLY A 23 -4.78 -2.90 -19.87
C GLY A 23 -5.94 -3.32 -18.98
N GLN A 24 -5.67 -3.92 -17.80
CA GLN A 24 -6.71 -4.28 -16.84
C GLN A 24 -6.67 -3.34 -15.62
N GLU A 25 -7.83 -2.86 -15.21
CA GLU A 25 -7.98 -2.18 -13.94
C GLU A 25 -7.91 -3.18 -12.78
N VAL A 26 -7.32 -2.75 -11.68
CA VAL A 26 -7.21 -3.54 -10.45
C VAL A 26 -7.44 -2.65 -9.24
N LEU A 27 -7.99 -3.24 -8.19
CA LEU A 27 -8.12 -2.57 -6.89
C LEU A 27 -6.83 -2.77 -6.08
N PHE A 28 -6.34 -1.67 -5.50
CA PHE A 28 -5.35 -1.68 -4.43
C PHE A 28 -6.08 -1.43 -3.11
N ALA A 29 -6.13 -2.43 -2.23
CA ALA A 29 -6.58 -2.23 -0.87
C ALA A 29 -5.38 -1.78 -0.03
N VAL A 30 -5.49 -0.60 0.58
CA VAL A 30 -4.39 0.07 1.29
C VAL A 30 -4.80 0.33 2.73
N HIS A 31 -3.92 -0.05 3.66
CA HIS A 31 -4.08 0.16 5.09
C HIS A 31 -2.88 0.93 5.62
N LEU A 32 -3.14 2.01 6.37
CA LEU A 32 -2.11 2.78 7.05
C LEU A 32 -2.34 2.64 8.57
N THR A 33 -1.38 2.05 9.26
CA THR A 33 -1.46 1.77 10.71
C THR A 33 -0.42 2.60 11.44
N ARG A 34 -0.79 3.26 12.54
CA ARG A 34 0.16 3.93 13.44
C ARG A 34 0.77 2.91 14.40
N LEU A 35 2.09 2.88 14.52
CA LEU A 35 2.78 1.86 15.34
C LEU A 35 2.70 2.10 16.84
N SER A 36 2.48 3.33 17.28
CA SER A 36 2.44 3.66 18.72
C SER A 36 1.26 3.01 19.44
N ASP A 37 0.16 2.79 18.74
CA ASP A 37 -1.11 2.30 19.30
C ASP A 37 -1.81 1.24 18.40
N PHE A 38 -1.18 0.86 17.28
CA PHE A 38 -1.72 -0.04 16.26
C PHE A 38 -3.08 0.40 15.71
N SER A 39 -3.40 1.69 15.78
CA SER A 39 -4.65 2.22 15.25
C SER A 39 -4.59 2.46 13.75
N ALA A 40 -5.71 2.23 13.08
CA ALA A 40 -5.86 2.61 11.68
C ALA A 40 -5.88 4.14 11.56
N MET A 41 -5.10 4.67 10.62
CA MET A 41 -5.13 6.09 10.27
C MET A 41 -6.30 6.36 9.32
N THR A 42 -7.41 6.86 9.86
CA THR A 42 -8.66 7.12 9.12
C THR A 42 -8.81 8.56 8.61
N THR A 43 -7.84 9.43 8.91
CA THR A 43 -7.81 10.82 8.47
C THR A 43 -6.42 11.17 7.90
N GLY A 44 -6.39 12.07 6.92
CA GLY A 44 -5.18 12.47 6.20
C GLY A 44 -5.30 12.21 4.70
N GLN A 45 -4.28 12.60 3.94
CA GLN A 45 -4.22 12.44 2.50
C GLN A 45 -2.93 11.70 2.12
N PRO A 46 -2.98 10.37 1.95
CA PRO A 46 -1.80 9.61 1.54
C PRO A 46 -1.49 9.88 0.06
N ARG A 47 -0.20 9.85 -0.28
CA ARG A 47 0.28 9.78 -1.66
C ARG A 47 1.02 8.46 -1.81
N LEU A 48 0.57 7.64 -2.76
CA LEU A 48 1.23 6.38 -3.12
C LEU A 48 1.92 6.54 -4.47
N GLU A 49 3.17 6.10 -4.56
CA GLU A 49 3.93 6.02 -5.80
C GLU A 49 4.34 4.56 -6.02
N PHE A 50 4.05 4.04 -7.20
CA PHE A 50 4.32 2.66 -7.58
C PHE A 50 5.39 2.65 -8.67
N THR A 51 6.49 1.95 -8.42
CA THR A 51 7.58 1.79 -9.38
C THR A 51 7.73 0.32 -9.70
N PRO A 52 7.49 -0.11 -10.95
CA PRO A 52 7.77 -1.48 -11.36
C PRO A 52 9.26 -1.77 -11.24
N GLU A 53 9.63 -2.91 -10.65
CA GLU A 53 11.04 -3.31 -10.50
C GLU A 53 11.74 -3.48 -11.86
N ALA A 54 11.01 -3.98 -12.86
CA ALA A 54 11.53 -4.23 -14.20
C ALA A 54 11.35 -3.06 -15.20
N GLY A 55 10.77 -1.93 -14.77
CA GLY A 55 10.34 -0.86 -15.68
C GLY A 55 9.10 -1.22 -16.52
N GLY A 56 8.65 -0.29 -17.35
CA GLY A 56 7.49 -0.41 -18.26
C GLY A 56 7.79 0.05 -19.67
#